data_AF-A0A0Q4LKJ0-F1
#
_entry.id   AF-A0A0Q4LKJ0-F1
#
_cell.length_a   1.000
_cell.length_b   1.000
_cell.length_c   1.000
_cell.angle_alpha   90.00
_cell.angle_beta   90.00
_cell.angle_gamma   90.00
#
_symmetry.space_group_name_H-M   'P 1'
#
loop_
_entity.id
_entity.type
_entity.pdbx_description
1 polymer ?
#
loop_
_entity_poly.entity_id
_entity_poly.type
_entity_poly.pdbx_seq_one_letter_code
_entity_poly.pdbx_strand_id
1 'polypeptide(L)'
;MIGASRRAEAYTRAYSGGASRLVLAIERRVSNDYPWWTPVVAWLRRDLVHYWLMEATTCSTSIPVIGEDEKVNGVPDRQGMLNGKVHILPYAQRNKYAEADQKKAGKAIMRKLWGAPRRPTDDELETVRTNVVNLATATSGRIEVQFALMRTGEVRLWFAAEAAPAVDQQKLDQIAEQAYFFIKDIVHDHTHHEPSSDQITPLIRVDRSPAVTATTSACAAADAQAVGQVGDVDDHSGEIAWRRETLWSLSREVERLNRDGSLISLRRSQGVIAYAEAFQHSLMGHVRTDDPDKPFTNVASGYTYDFGHLKDSIKASIDVTAAQKTQAIQLCIAGVAAFLSAISVVGSLVSANNGSLARTPQGMPDGGIGFSSGGNFIALLAWNPFLAGGIGALVLYFLVSISLVDGRAGLFGAGQRVISQFARAASVSWGKSPRRQLYIDLAVHAVAALLSLAPVLGCLWILVGAPGWWTD
;
A
#
# COMPACT_ATOMS: atom_id res chain seq x y z
N MET A 1 8.87 -13.39 -11.74
CA MET A 1 7.51 -12.86 -11.94
C MET A 1 7.69 -11.36 -12.16
N ILE A 2 7.17 -10.78 -13.23
CA ILE A 2 7.24 -9.33 -13.46
C ILE A 2 5.80 -8.88 -13.54
N GLY A 3 5.28 -8.40 -12.42
CA GLY A 3 3.97 -7.76 -12.35
C GLY A 3 4.16 -6.34 -12.81
N ALA A 4 4.09 -6.09 -14.12
CA ALA A 4 4.20 -4.74 -14.62
C ALA A 4 3.13 -3.88 -13.95
N SER A 5 3.54 -2.76 -13.33
CA SER A 5 2.58 -1.80 -12.78
C SER A 5 1.54 -1.45 -13.84
N ARG A 6 0.31 -1.14 -13.43
CA ARG A 6 -0.76 -0.70 -14.36
C ARG A 6 -0.38 0.53 -15.21
N ARG A 7 0.72 1.22 -14.87
CA ARG A 7 1.18 2.44 -15.53
C ARG A 7 2.31 2.18 -16.53
N ALA A 8 3.02 1.06 -16.41
CA ALA A 8 4.16 0.75 -17.24
C ALA A 8 3.76 -0.15 -18.41
N GLU A 9 4.26 0.19 -19.59
CA GLU A 9 4.16 -0.66 -20.76
C GLU A 9 5.34 -1.62 -20.77
N ALA A 10 5.08 -2.91 -20.53
CA ALA A 10 6.11 -3.93 -20.41
C ALA A 10 6.02 -5.02 -21.49
N TYR A 11 7.16 -5.41 -22.02
CA TYR A 11 7.35 -6.54 -22.92
C TYR A 11 8.34 -7.52 -22.30
N THR A 12 7.85 -8.72 -21.96
CA THR A 12 8.63 -9.78 -21.31
C THR A 12 8.54 -11.08 -22.08
N ARG A 13 9.65 -11.65 -22.52
CA ARG A 13 9.68 -12.91 -23.29
C ARG A 13 10.91 -13.74 -22.98
N ALA A 14 10.73 -15.05 -22.87
CA ALA A 14 11.83 -15.99 -22.69
C ALA A 14 12.51 -16.28 -24.03
N TYR A 15 13.82 -16.44 -24.02
CA TYR A 15 14.56 -16.99 -25.15
C TYR A 15 14.30 -18.50 -25.25
N SER A 16 14.52 -19.09 -26.43
CA SER A 16 14.26 -20.50 -26.73
C SER A 16 14.95 -21.47 -25.76
N GLY A 17 16.15 -21.12 -25.28
CA GLY A 17 16.90 -21.91 -24.29
C GLY A 17 16.32 -21.88 -22.86
N GLY A 18 15.29 -21.07 -22.58
CA GLY A 18 14.58 -21.01 -21.29
C GLY A 18 15.37 -20.44 -20.09
N ALA A 19 16.70 -20.33 -20.21
CA ALA A 19 17.58 -19.81 -19.16
C ALA A 19 17.55 -18.28 -19.03
N SER A 20 17.26 -17.57 -20.13
CA SER A 20 17.20 -16.11 -20.16
C SER A 20 15.82 -15.61 -20.58
N ARG A 21 15.48 -14.40 -20.13
CA ARG A 21 14.25 -13.69 -20.44
C ARG A 21 14.56 -12.23 -20.64
N LEU A 22 14.18 -11.70 -21.79
CA LEU A 22 14.21 -10.28 -22.08
C LEU A 22 13.05 -9.57 -21.37
N VAL A 23 13.35 -8.44 -20.76
CA VAL A 23 12.42 -7.55 -20.10
C VAL A 23 12.67 -6.14 -20.59
N LEU A 24 11.70 -5.58 -21.30
CA LEU A 24 11.68 -4.18 -21.67
C LEU A 24 10.48 -3.55 -20.96
N ALA A 25 10.66 -2.45 -20.25
CA ALA A 25 9.54 -1.73 -19.65
C ALA A 25 9.74 -0.24 -19.77
N ILE A 26 8.70 0.50 -20.17
CA ILE A 26 8.75 1.95 -20.24
C ILE A 26 7.64 2.56 -19.39
N GLU A 27 8.00 3.58 -18.61
CA GLU A 27 7.05 4.36 -17.84
C GLU A 27 7.39 5.85 -17.95
N ARG A 28 6.35 6.69 -18.06
CA ARG A 28 6.50 8.13 -17.89
C ARG A 28 6.28 8.45 -16.42
N ARG A 29 7.34 8.81 -15.70
CA ARG A 29 7.27 9.10 -14.25
C ARG A 29 7.52 10.56 -13.98
N VAL A 30 6.91 11.03 -12.91
CA VAL A 30 7.35 12.26 -12.24
C VAL A 30 8.31 11.82 -11.15
N SER A 31 9.56 12.25 -11.22
CA SER A 31 10.58 12.03 -10.18
C SER A 31 10.01 12.62 -8.88
N ASN A 32 9.60 11.78 -7.93
CA ASN A 32 8.73 12.23 -6.84
C ASN A 32 9.28 11.86 -5.47
N ASP A 33 9.32 12.90 -4.62
CA ASP A 33 8.88 12.92 -3.21
C ASP A 33 8.01 14.17 -2.94
N TYR A 34 7.42 14.78 -3.97
CA TYR A 34 6.61 15.99 -3.77
C TYR A 34 5.25 15.64 -3.13
N PRO A 35 4.84 16.31 -2.05
CA PRO A 35 3.56 16.07 -1.37
C PRO A 35 2.34 16.58 -2.16
N TRP A 36 2.54 16.97 -3.43
CA TRP A 36 1.52 17.60 -4.26
C TRP A 36 0.94 16.62 -5.28
N TRP A 37 -0.26 16.94 -5.73
CA TRP A 37 -0.96 16.17 -6.75
C TRP A 37 -0.13 16.10 -8.05
N THR A 38 0.13 14.89 -8.55
CA THR A 38 1.05 14.62 -9.67
C THR A 38 0.81 15.48 -10.93
N PRO A 39 -0.44 15.74 -11.37
CA PRO A 39 -0.70 16.62 -12.52
C PRO A 39 -0.23 18.06 -12.30
N VAL A 40 -0.31 18.58 -11.06
CA VAL A 40 0.13 19.94 -10.71
C VAL A 40 1.65 20.01 -10.74
N VAL A 41 2.35 19.03 -10.18
CA VAL A 41 3.81 18.93 -10.25
C VAL A 41 4.27 18.83 -11.70
N ALA A 42 3.64 17.96 -12.50
CA ALA A 42 3.96 17.83 -13.92
C ALA A 42 3.72 19.12 -14.73
N TRP A 43 2.76 19.94 -14.31
CA TRP A 43 2.48 21.23 -14.94
C TRP A 43 3.49 22.31 -14.53
N LEU A 44 3.76 22.45 -13.23
CA LEU A 44 4.67 23.47 -12.66
C LEU A 44 6.15 23.14 -12.90
N ARG A 45 6.51 21.86 -12.85
CA ARG A 45 7.87 21.33 -12.83
C ARG A 45 8.02 20.23 -13.88
N ARG A 46 7.94 20.63 -15.15
CA ARG A 46 8.11 19.71 -16.30
C ARG A 46 9.46 19.01 -16.30
N ASP A 47 10.45 19.63 -15.68
CA ASP A 47 11.80 19.10 -15.46
C ASP A 47 11.85 17.85 -14.60
N LEU A 48 10.79 17.57 -13.83
CA LEU A 48 10.65 16.37 -13.03
C LEU A 48 9.95 15.24 -13.79
N VAL A 49 9.53 15.45 -15.04
CA VAL A 49 8.82 14.43 -15.83
C VAL A 49 9.77 13.76 -16.81
N HIS A 50 10.11 12.50 -16.54
CA HIS A 50 11.08 11.73 -17.29
C HIS A 50 10.43 10.47 -17.86
N TYR A 51 10.90 10.02 -19.02
CA TYR A 51 10.64 8.66 -19.48
C TYR A 51 11.77 7.77 -18.98
N TRP A 52 11.38 6.67 -18.34
CA TRP A 52 12.27 5.66 -17.79
C TRP A 52 12.06 4.39 -18.60
N LEU A 53 13.11 3.92 -19.27
CA LEU A 53 13.12 2.67 -20.01
C LEU A 53 14.03 1.67 -19.30
N MET A 54 13.47 0.60 -18.79
CA MET A 54 14.20 -0.56 -18.30
C MET A 54 14.48 -1.50 -19.46
N GLU A 55 15.74 -1.89 -19.62
CA GLU A 55 16.21 -2.96 -20.48
C GLU A 55 16.93 -3.98 -19.61
N ALA A 56 16.42 -5.20 -19.50
CA ALA A 56 17.04 -6.20 -18.65
C ALA A 56 16.89 -7.62 -19.18
N THR A 57 17.80 -8.48 -18.76
CA THR A 57 17.75 -9.92 -19.01
C THR A 57 17.88 -10.70 -17.72
N THR A 58 17.17 -11.82 -17.60
CA THR A 58 17.42 -12.74 -16.49
C THR A 58 18.71 -13.51 -16.74
N CYS A 59 19.52 -13.68 -15.72
CA CYS A 59 20.76 -14.45 -15.76
C CYS A 59 20.91 -15.29 -14.49
N SER A 60 21.77 -16.30 -14.59
CA SER A 60 22.14 -17.13 -13.44
C SER A 60 22.98 -16.33 -12.47
N THR A 61 22.73 -16.48 -11.17
CA THR A 61 23.57 -15.90 -10.11
C THR A 61 23.72 -16.88 -8.98
N SER A 62 24.77 -16.74 -8.17
CA SER A 62 24.90 -17.50 -6.93
C SER A 62 24.06 -16.85 -5.84
N ILE A 63 23.25 -17.66 -5.15
CA ILE A 63 22.53 -17.29 -3.93
C ILE A 63 23.21 -17.91 -2.71
N PRO A 64 23.19 -17.25 -1.55
CA PRO A 64 23.80 -17.77 -0.34
C PRO A 64 22.90 -18.85 0.25
N VAL A 65 23.47 -20.00 0.57
CA VAL A 65 22.79 -21.09 1.31
C VAL A 65 23.68 -21.50 2.47
N ILE A 66 23.11 -21.51 3.68
CA ILE A 66 23.80 -21.96 4.88
C ILE A 66 23.76 -23.49 4.90
N GLY A 67 24.93 -24.12 4.86
CA GLY A 67 25.07 -25.58 4.98
C GLY A 67 24.87 -26.06 6.43
N GLU A 68 24.81 -27.38 6.62
CA GLU A 68 24.76 -28.00 7.96
C GLU A 68 25.99 -27.68 8.81
N ASP A 69 27.12 -27.32 8.17
CA ASP A 69 28.36 -26.92 8.82
C ASP A 69 28.44 -25.42 9.14
N GLU A 70 27.31 -24.71 9.06
CA GLU A 70 27.18 -23.25 9.23
C GLU A 70 28.04 -22.43 8.24
N LYS A 71 28.60 -23.06 7.20
CA LYS A 71 29.30 -22.34 6.13
C LYS A 71 28.32 -21.89 5.08
N VAL A 72 28.50 -20.66 4.61
CA VAL A 72 27.73 -20.12 3.50
C VAL A 72 28.34 -20.60 2.19
N ASN A 73 27.57 -21.37 1.44
CA ASN A 73 27.92 -21.83 0.12
C ASN A 73 27.10 -21.06 -0.93
N GLY A 74 27.72 -20.77 -2.07
CA GLY A 74 27.00 -20.24 -3.22
C GLY A 74 26.29 -21.36 -3.98
N VAL A 75 24.97 -21.33 -4.05
CA VAL A 75 24.18 -22.24 -4.90
C VAL A 75 23.76 -21.49 -6.16
N PRO A 76 23.94 -22.06 -7.37
CA PRO A 76 23.54 -21.40 -8.59
C PRO A 76 22.00 -21.37 -8.70
N ASP A 77 21.45 -20.16 -8.80
CA ASP A 77 20.06 -19.92 -9.19
C ASP A 77 20.02 -19.52 -10.66
N ARG A 78 19.52 -20.44 -11.51
CA ARG A 78 19.49 -20.31 -12.98
C ARG A 78 18.77 -19.07 -13.49
N GLN A 79 17.82 -18.53 -12.72
CA GLN A 79 17.07 -17.31 -13.06
C GLN A 79 17.28 -16.21 -12.00
N GLY A 80 18.29 -16.36 -11.15
CA GLY A 80 18.36 -15.71 -9.84
C GLY A 80 18.61 -14.21 -9.84
N MET A 81 18.86 -13.61 -11.00
CA MET A 81 19.07 -12.18 -11.12
C MET A 81 18.45 -11.60 -12.40
N LEU A 82 17.81 -10.45 -12.26
CA LEU A 82 17.48 -9.56 -13.36
C LEU A 82 18.59 -8.52 -13.48
N ASN A 83 19.39 -8.62 -14.55
CA ASN A 83 20.52 -7.72 -14.81
C ASN A 83 20.19 -6.82 -15.99
N GLY A 84 20.50 -5.53 -15.90
CA GLY A 84 20.09 -4.62 -16.94
C GLY A 84 20.51 -3.18 -16.73
N LYS A 85 19.80 -2.31 -17.45
CA LYS A 85 20.03 -0.88 -17.53
C LYS A 85 18.70 -0.14 -17.48
N VAL A 86 18.71 0.98 -16.79
CA VAL A 86 17.64 1.97 -16.81
C VAL A 86 18.13 3.16 -17.62
N HIS A 87 17.52 3.35 -18.78
CA HIS A 87 17.72 4.50 -19.65
C HIS A 87 16.76 5.61 -19.23
N ILE A 88 17.31 6.68 -18.66
CA ILE A 88 16.56 7.86 -18.25
C ILE A 88 16.66 8.86 -19.38
N LEU A 89 15.52 9.25 -19.93
CA LEU A 89 15.44 10.25 -20.99
C LEU A 89 15.05 11.57 -20.33
N PRO A 90 15.99 12.47 -20.00
CA PRO A 90 15.66 13.64 -19.21
C PRO A 90 14.97 14.74 -20.00
N TYR A 91 14.18 15.52 -19.28
CA TYR A 91 13.62 16.76 -19.80
C TYR A 91 14.70 17.85 -19.82
N ALA A 92 15.19 18.25 -21.00
CA ALA A 92 16.17 19.34 -21.06
C ALA A 92 15.45 20.70 -20.95
N GLN A 93 15.44 21.28 -19.74
CA GLN A 93 14.76 22.54 -19.40
C GLN A 93 14.98 23.70 -20.38
N ARG A 94 16.14 23.78 -21.03
CA ARG A 94 16.53 24.92 -21.88
C ARG A 94 16.28 24.71 -23.37
N ASN A 95 15.88 23.51 -23.80
CA ASN A 95 15.75 23.19 -25.21
C ASN A 95 14.37 22.61 -25.53
N LYS A 96 13.46 23.42 -26.10
CA LYS A 96 12.14 22.97 -26.56
C LYS A 96 12.23 21.78 -27.52
N TYR A 97 13.31 21.68 -28.30
CA TYR A 97 13.54 20.55 -29.21
C TYR A 97 13.77 19.24 -28.43
N ALA A 98 14.44 19.30 -27.27
CA ALA A 98 14.68 18.12 -26.44
C ALA A 98 13.39 17.55 -25.82
N GLU A 99 12.41 18.39 -25.43
CA GLU A 99 11.09 17.90 -25.00
C GLU A 99 10.37 17.16 -26.12
N ALA A 100 10.36 17.76 -27.32
CA ALA A 100 9.73 17.14 -28.48
C ALA A 100 10.40 15.81 -28.83
N ASP A 101 11.73 15.75 -28.74
CA ASP A 101 12.54 14.55 -28.98
C ASP A 101 12.26 13.46 -27.94
N GLN A 102 12.27 13.78 -26.65
CA GLN A 102 11.95 12.85 -25.56
C GLN A 102 10.54 12.25 -25.73
N LYS A 103 9.53 13.10 -25.99
CA LYS A 103 8.15 12.65 -26.20
C LYS A 103 8.02 11.81 -27.48
N LYS A 104 8.74 12.17 -28.54
CA LYS A 104 8.81 11.40 -29.78
C LYS A 104 9.45 10.04 -29.56
N ALA A 105 10.57 9.98 -28.84
CA ALA A 105 11.27 8.76 -28.48
C ALA A 105 10.39 7.84 -27.62
N GLY A 106 9.81 8.36 -26.53
CA GLY A 106 8.90 7.58 -25.66
C GLY A 106 7.70 7.01 -26.42
N LYS A 107 7.06 7.80 -27.29
CA LYS A 107 5.97 7.32 -28.16
C LYS A 107 6.44 6.27 -29.18
N ALA A 108 7.62 6.45 -29.76
CA ALA A 108 8.19 5.49 -30.70
C ALA A 108 8.50 4.16 -30.01
N ILE A 109 9.07 4.19 -28.81
CA ILE A 109 9.34 3.01 -27.98
C ILE A 109 8.04 2.28 -27.65
N MET A 110 7.02 2.97 -27.11
CA MET A 110 5.73 2.36 -26.80
C MET A 110 5.10 1.69 -28.03
N ARG A 111 5.14 2.36 -29.20
CA ARG A 111 4.64 1.78 -30.45
C ARG A 111 5.41 0.51 -30.85
N LYS A 112 6.74 0.49 -30.66
CA LYS A 112 7.56 -0.70 -30.93
C LYS A 112 7.24 -1.85 -29.98
N LEU A 113 7.03 -1.56 -28.69
CA LEU A 113 6.65 -2.58 -27.70
C LEU A 113 5.26 -3.15 -27.97
N TRP A 114 4.26 -2.33 -28.33
CA TRP A 114 2.92 -2.80 -28.68
C TRP A 114 2.88 -3.60 -29.98
N GLY A 115 3.73 -3.25 -30.95
CA GLY A 115 3.87 -3.97 -32.21
C GLY A 115 4.77 -5.20 -32.15
N ALA A 116 5.40 -5.49 -31.00
CA ALA A 116 6.34 -6.59 -30.88
C ALA A 116 5.61 -7.96 -30.98
N PRO A 117 6.25 -8.99 -31.56
CA PRO A 117 5.61 -10.29 -31.74
C PRO A 117 5.18 -10.89 -30.40
N ARG A 118 4.02 -11.56 -30.38
CA ARG A 118 3.56 -12.26 -29.16
C ARG A 118 4.38 -13.53 -28.87
N ARG A 119 4.85 -14.20 -29.93
CA ARG A 119 5.68 -15.42 -29.87
C ARG A 119 6.90 -15.23 -30.77
N PRO A 120 7.86 -14.39 -30.35
CA PRO A 120 9.03 -14.06 -31.16
C PRO A 120 10.02 -15.25 -31.20
N THR A 121 10.80 -15.35 -32.28
CA THR A 121 12.06 -16.09 -32.28
C THR A 121 13.14 -15.33 -31.50
N ASP A 122 14.28 -15.97 -31.20
CA ASP A 122 15.38 -15.32 -30.50
C ASP A 122 15.95 -14.12 -31.30
N ASP A 123 16.05 -14.24 -32.62
CA ASP A 123 16.47 -13.15 -33.51
C ASP A 123 15.47 -11.99 -33.52
N GLU A 124 14.17 -12.29 -33.49
CA GLU A 124 13.12 -11.28 -33.37
C GLU A 124 13.17 -10.57 -32.00
N LEU A 125 13.50 -11.28 -30.92
CA LEU A 125 13.71 -10.69 -29.60
C LEU A 125 14.87 -9.70 -29.60
N GLU A 126 16.03 -10.09 -30.13
CA GLU A 126 17.19 -9.21 -30.24
C GLU A 126 16.92 -8.03 -31.16
N THR A 127 16.14 -8.22 -32.23
CA THR A 127 15.70 -7.15 -33.12
C THR A 127 14.80 -6.15 -32.38
N VAL A 128 13.84 -6.62 -31.57
CA VAL A 128 12.98 -5.76 -30.75
C VAL A 128 13.82 -4.99 -29.71
N ARG A 129 14.70 -5.70 -28.98
CA ARG A 129 15.62 -5.11 -28.01
C ARG A 129 16.46 -4.01 -28.64
N THR A 130 17.20 -4.33 -29.71
CA THR A 130 18.09 -3.41 -30.42
C THR A 130 17.32 -2.18 -30.92
N ASN A 131 16.14 -2.36 -31.51
CA ASN A 131 15.33 -1.25 -31.99
C ASN A 131 14.87 -0.32 -30.86
N VAL A 132 14.44 -0.87 -29.72
CA VAL A 132 14.01 -0.09 -28.56
C VAL A 132 15.17 0.66 -27.92
N VAL A 133 16.30 -0.02 -27.72
CA VAL A 133 17.52 0.57 -27.16
C VAL A 133 18.08 1.65 -28.06
N ASN A 134 18.09 1.45 -29.39
CA ASN A 134 18.54 2.47 -30.35
C ASN A 134 17.70 3.76 -30.32
N LEU A 135 16.40 3.66 -30.05
CA LEU A 135 15.54 4.83 -29.88
C LEU A 135 15.89 5.60 -28.59
N ALA A 136 16.25 4.89 -27.52
CA ALA A 136 16.68 5.52 -26.27
C ALA A 136 18.08 6.12 -26.41
N THR A 137 19.05 5.40 -27.00
CA THR A 137 20.43 5.87 -27.20
C THR A 137 20.50 7.09 -28.10
N ALA A 138 19.61 7.22 -29.08
CA ALA A 138 19.53 8.38 -29.96
C ALA A 138 19.01 9.65 -29.25
N THR A 139 18.50 9.54 -28.02
CA THR A 139 18.01 10.69 -27.25
C THR A 139 19.18 11.41 -26.58
N SER A 140 19.35 12.69 -26.90
CA SER A 140 20.42 13.52 -26.31
C SER A 140 20.26 13.68 -24.79
N GLY A 141 21.38 13.71 -24.07
CA GLY A 141 21.41 13.89 -22.62
C GLY A 141 20.90 12.71 -21.81
N ARG A 142 20.69 11.53 -22.42
CA ARG A 142 20.31 10.29 -21.73
C ARG A 142 21.29 9.97 -20.59
N ILE A 143 20.74 9.53 -19.47
CA ILE A 143 21.50 8.98 -18.34
C ILE A 143 21.24 7.47 -18.28
N GLU A 144 22.30 6.69 -18.09
CA GLU A 144 22.22 5.23 -17.98
C GLU A 144 22.58 4.82 -16.55
N VAL A 145 21.68 4.09 -15.88
CA VAL A 145 21.92 3.46 -14.58
C VAL A 145 21.92 1.95 -14.79
N GLN A 146 23.04 1.30 -14.54
CA GLN A 146 23.12 -0.15 -14.58
C GLN A 146 22.57 -0.72 -13.27
N PHE A 147 21.94 -1.89 -13.35
CA PHE A 147 21.36 -2.51 -12.17
C PHE A 147 21.42 -4.03 -12.19
N ALA A 148 21.42 -4.59 -10.99
CA ALA A 148 21.22 -6.01 -10.72
C ALA A 148 20.17 -6.14 -9.62
N LEU A 149 19.08 -6.84 -9.92
CA LEU A 149 18.03 -7.20 -8.95
C LEU A 149 18.05 -8.72 -8.74
N MET A 150 18.39 -9.14 -7.53
CA MET A 150 18.43 -10.55 -7.16
C MET A 150 17.08 -11.00 -6.61
N ARG A 151 16.81 -12.31 -6.70
CA ARG A 151 15.59 -12.90 -6.12
C ARG A 151 15.50 -12.80 -4.59
N THR A 152 16.63 -12.56 -3.93
CA THR A 152 16.71 -12.23 -2.50
C THR A 152 16.11 -10.86 -2.17
N GLY A 153 15.79 -10.04 -3.18
CA GLY A 153 15.32 -8.66 -3.02
C GLY A 153 16.45 -7.63 -2.98
N GLU A 154 17.70 -8.06 -3.02
CA GLU A 154 18.86 -7.17 -3.11
C GLU A 154 18.88 -6.47 -4.47
N VAL A 155 19.04 -5.14 -4.46
CA VAL A 155 19.19 -4.31 -5.66
C VAL A 155 20.53 -3.59 -5.59
N ARG A 156 21.35 -3.75 -6.62
CA ARG A 156 22.58 -2.99 -6.82
C ARG A 156 22.40 -2.04 -8.00
N LEU A 157 22.84 -0.80 -7.83
CA LEU A 157 22.82 0.24 -8.85
C LEU A 157 24.23 0.80 -9.02
N TRP A 158 24.64 1.05 -10.25
CA TRP A 158 25.90 1.73 -10.53
C TRP A 158 25.82 2.52 -11.85
N PHE A 159 26.66 3.54 -11.94
CA PHE A 159 26.81 4.33 -13.16
C PHE A 159 27.99 3.81 -13.96
N ALA A 160 27.91 3.83 -15.29
CA ALA A 160 29.08 3.57 -16.13
C ALA A 160 30.12 4.67 -15.89
N ALA A 161 31.42 4.31 -15.83
CA ALA A 161 32.51 5.24 -15.55
C ALA A 161 32.53 6.45 -16.50
N GLU A 162 32.12 6.24 -17.76
CA GLU A 162 32.05 7.25 -18.81
C GLU A 162 30.85 8.21 -18.69
N ALA A 163 29.81 7.85 -17.92
CA ALA A 163 28.56 8.60 -17.80
C ALA A 163 28.53 9.56 -16.59
N ALA A 164 29.46 9.41 -15.64
CA ALA A 164 29.50 10.18 -14.40
C ALA A 164 30.22 11.55 -14.41
N PRO A 165 31.17 11.90 -15.30
CA PRO A 165 32.18 12.90 -14.95
C PRO A 165 31.73 14.38 -14.92
N ALA A 166 30.45 14.69 -15.11
CA ALA A 166 29.93 16.07 -15.04
C ALA A 166 28.65 16.24 -14.21
N VAL A 167 28.16 15.18 -13.55
CA VAL A 167 26.95 15.23 -12.73
C VAL A 167 27.36 15.32 -11.27
N ASP A 168 26.82 16.32 -10.57
CA ASP A 168 26.99 16.46 -9.12
C ASP A 168 26.55 15.19 -8.37
N GLN A 169 27.26 14.84 -7.31
CA GLN A 169 27.03 13.60 -6.57
C GLN A 169 25.61 13.52 -6.00
N GLN A 170 25.11 14.61 -5.43
CA GLN A 170 23.74 14.65 -4.88
C GLN A 170 22.70 14.32 -5.96
N LYS A 171 22.95 14.77 -7.19
CA LYS A 171 22.09 14.47 -8.33
C LYS A 171 22.19 13.02 -8.78
N LEU A 172 23.38 12.40 -8.72
CA LEU A 172 23.54 10.96 -8.97
C LEU A 172 22.79 10.14 -7.93
N ASP A 173 22.84 10.52 -6.65
CA ASP A 173 22.13 9.84 -5.57
C ASP A 173 20.60 9.90 -5.79
N GLN A 174 20.08 11.08 -6.13
CA GLN A 174 18.66 11.26 -6.50
C GLN A 174 18.27 10.42 -7.72
N ILE A 175 19.14 10.35 -8.74
CA ILE A 175 18.89 9.54 -9.93
C ILE A 175 18.85 8.04 -9.58
N ALA A 176 19.78 7.57 -8.75
CA ALA A 176 19.82 6.19 -8.31
C ALA A 176 18.57 5.83 -7.50
N GLU A 177 18.13 6.71 -6.60
CA GLU A 177 16.89 6.54 -5.82
C GLU A 177 15.66 6.43 -6.71
N GLN A 178 15.53 7.32 -7.68
CA GLN A 178 14.42 7.27 -8.64
C GLN A 178 14.50 6.05 -9.57
N ALA A 179 15.70 5.59 -9.93
CA ALA A 179 15.90 4.34 -10.67
C ALA A 179 15.47 3.13 -9.84
N TYR A 180 15.81 3.09 -8.54
CA TYR A 180 15.35 2.06 -7.62
C TYR A 180 13.82 2.01 -7.54
N PHE A 181 13.16 3.15 -7.33
CA PHE A 181 11.70 3.19 -7.27
C PHE A 181 11.04 2.79 -8.60
N PHE A 182 11.64 3.16 -9.72
CA PHE A 182 11.21 2.69 -11.03
C PHE A 182 11.31 1.17 -11.14
N ILE A 183 12.48 0.60 -10.87
CA ILE A 183 12.68 -0.86 -10.91
C ILE A 183 11.66 -1.56 -10.00
N LYS A 184 11.53 -1.09 -8.75
CA LYS A 184 10.58 -1.59 -7.76
C LYS A 184 9.15 -1.64 -8.32
N ASP A 185 8.67 -0.55 -8.90
CA ASP A 185 7.31 -0.49 -9.46
C ASP A 185 7.11 -1.41 -10.67
N ILE A 186 8.16 -1.68 -11.44
CA ILE A 186 8.08 -2.61 -12.58
C ILE A 186 8.03 -4.08 -12.11
N VAL A 187 8.74 -4.41 -11.04
CA VAL A 187 8.90 -5.80 -10.59
C VAL A 187 7.91 -6.22 -9.49
N HIS A 188 7.34 -5.25 -8.77
CA HIS A 188 6.42 -5.48 -7.65
C HIS A 188 4.97 -5.20 -8.04
N ASP A 189 4.09 -6.19 -7.83
CA ASP A 189 2.65 -5.99 -7.98
C ASP A 189 2.06 -5.48 -6.66
N HIS A 190 1.67 -4.22 -6.65
CA HIS A 190 1.06 -3.52 -5.51
C HIS A 190 -0.38 -3.98 -5.26
N THR A 191 -0.56 -5.26 -4.93
CA THR A 191 -1.89 -5.87 -4.72
C THR A 191 -2.51 -5.55 -3.36
N HIS A 192 -1.68 -5.21 -2.37
CA HIS A 192 -2.12 -5.12 -0.96
C HIS A 192 -1.94 -3.74 -0.32
N HIS A 193 -1.29 -2.80 -1.02
CA HIS A 193 -1.02 -1.46 -0.53
C HIS A 193 -0.82 -0.48 -1.70
N GLU A 194 -0.84 0.81 -1.40
CA GLU A 194 -0.56 1.83 -2.42
C GLU A 194 0.95 1.88 -2.70
N PRO A 195 1.38 2.15 -3.96
CA PRO A 195 2.80 2.21 -4.30
C PRO A 195 3.62 3.21 -3.48
N SER A 196 2.97 4.29 -3.02
CA SER A 196 3.57 5.34 -2.19
C SER A 196 3.93 4.86 -0.77
N SER A 197 3.32 3.78 -0.28
CA SER A 197 3.58 3.29 1.09
C SER A 197 4.84 2.43 1.21
N ASP A 198 5.48 2.07 0.10
CA ASP A 198 6.67 1.21 0.06
C ASP A 198 8.02 1.97 0.16
N GLN A 199 8.07 3.12 0.82
CA GLN A 199 9.29 3.96 0.91
C GLN A 199 10.17 3.63 2.13
N ILE A 200 10.28 2.35 2.50
CA ILE A 200 10.90 1.97 3.79
C ILE A 200 12.44 1.90 3.73
N THR A 201 13.03 1.66 2.55
CA THR A 201 14.47 1.36 2.45
C THR A 201 15.28 2.48 1.82
N PRO A 202 16.23 3.11 2.55
CA PRO A 202 17.18 4.04 1.97
C PRO A 202 18.16 3.28 1.04
N LEU A 203 18.59 3.95 -0.03
CA LEU A 203 19.74 3.50 -0.79
C LEU A 203 21.02 3.85 -0.03
N ILE A 204 21.93 2.88 0.04
CA ILE A 204 23.23 3.07 0.70
C ILE A 204 24.32 2.93 -0.33
N ARG A 205 25.17 3.96 -0.37
CA ARG A 205 26.32 4.01 -1.25
C ARG A 205 27.37 3.02 -0.73
N VAL A 206 27.85 2.17 -1.63
CA VAL A 206 28.98 1.28 -1.38
C VAL A 206 30.15 1.83 -2.17
N ASP A 207 31.06 2.52 -1.49
CA ASP A 207 32.29 2.99 -2.10
C ASP A 207 33.23 1.79 -2.27
N ARG A 208 33.43 1.36 -3.52
CA ARG A 208 34.51 0.43 -3.82
C ARG A 208 35.81 1.21 -3.71
N SER A 209 36.65 0.87 -2.73
CA SER A 209 37.96 1.48 -2.60
C SER A 209 38.71 1.32 -3.93
N PRO A 210 39.13 2.42 -4.59
CA PRO A 210 39.82 2.36 -5.88
C PRO A 210 41.18 1.65 -5.80
N ALA A 211 41.63 1.31 -4.59
CA ALA A 211 42.88 0.60 -4.32
C ALA A 211 42.98 -0.79 -4.96
N VAL A 212 41.86 -1.45 -5.31
CA VAL A 212 41.88 -2.77 -5.97
C VAL A 212 41.95 -2.66 -7.50
N THR A 213 41.57 -1.52 -8.08
CA THR A 213 41.60 -1.31 -9.55
C THR A 213 42.83 -0.57 -10.05
N ALA A 214 43.63 0.06 -9.17
CA ALA A 214 44.77 0.90 -9.56
C ALA A 214 46.15 0.19 -9.53
N THR A 215 46.25 -1.00 -8.96
CA THR A 215 47.52 -1.76 -8.78
C THR A 215 47.85 -2.72 -9.93
N THR A 216 47.48 -2.35 -11.15
CA THR A 216 48.25 -2.68 -12.36
C THR A 216 48.73 -1.44 -13.12
N SER A 217 48.86 -0.30 -12.44
CA SER A 217 49.65 0.84 -12.95
C SER A 217 50.91 1.05 -12.09
N ALA A 218 52.06 0.95 -12.75
CA ALA A 218 53.34 0.50 -12.21
C ALA A 218 54.18 1.51 -11.38
N CYS A 219 53.57 2.43 -10.63
CA CYS A 219 54.32 3.53 -9.99
C CYS A 219 54.22 3.62 -8.46
N ALA A 220 53.49 2.74 -7.77
CA ALA A 220 53.27 2.83 -6.31
C ALA A 220 53.90 1.67 -5.50
N ALA A 221 54.96 1.02 -6.01
CA ALA A 221 55.51 -0.20 -5.43
C ALA A 221 56.68 -0.02 -4.44
N ALA A 222 57.07 1.21 -4.06
CA ALA A 222 58.29 1.41 -3.26
C ALA A 222 58.10 1.66 -1.75
N ASP A 223 56.94 2.15 -1.29
CA ASP A 223 56.77 2.57 0.12
C ASP A 223 55.83 1.68 0.97
N ALA A 224 55.26 0.61 0.39
CA ALA A 224 54.31 -0.25 1.11
C ALA A 224 54.95 -1.31 2.03
N GLN A 225 56.29 -1.37 2.15
CA GLN A 225 56.98 -2.44 2.88
C GLN A 225 57.19 -2.19 4.39
N ALA A 226 56.80 -1.03 4.93
CA ALA A 226 57.10 -0.68 6.33
C ALA A 226 55.90 -0.69 7.30
N VAL A 227 54.67 -0.91 6.82
CA VAL A 227 53.50 -1.07 7.69
C VAL A 227 53.13 -2.55 7.68
N GLY A 228 53.43 -3.23 8.78
CA GLY A 228 53.14 -4.65 8.96
C GLY A 228 51.69 -4.97 8.59
N GLN A 229 51.52 -5.93 7.67
CA GLN A 229 50.30 -6.70 7.45
C GLN A 229 49.01 -5.90 7.66
N VAL A 230 48.82 -4.84 6.86
CA VAL A 230 47.48 -4.33 6.59
C VAL A 230 46.80 -5.47 5.85
N GLY A 231 46.13 -6.35 6.59
CA GLY A 231 45.33 -7.41 6.00
C GLY A 231 44.40 -6.79 4.97
N ASP A 232 44.11 -7.51 3.89
CA ASP A 232 43.03 -7.20 2.96
C ASP A 232 41.74 -7.04 3.76
N VAL A 233 41.51 -5.84 4.28
CA VAL A 233 40.25 -5.44 4.86
C VAL A 233 39.39 -5.14 3.66
N ASP A 234 38.77 -6.20 3.11
CA ASP A 234 37.60 -6.06 2.27
C ASP A 234 36.66 -5.09 2.99
N ASP A 235 36.59 -3.86 2.49
CA ASP A 235 35.83 -2.78 3.12
C ASP A 235 34.35 -2.99 2.83
N HIS A 236 33.80 -4.03 3.45
CA HIS A 236 32.37 -4.34 3.45
C HIS A 236 31.58 -3.42 4.39
N SER A 237 32.19 -2.35 4.92
CA SER A 237 31.55 -1.45 5.89
C SER A 237 30.25 -0.85 5.35
N GLY A 238 30.22 -0.46 4.07
CA GLY A 238 29.02 0.05 3.40
C GLY A 238 27.90 -1.00 3.29
N GLU A 239 28.23 -2.23 2.91
CA GLU A 239 27.26 -3.32 2.80
C GLU A 239 26.72 -3.74 4.18
N ILE A 240 27.58 -3.79 5.21
CA ILE A 240 27.20 -4.06 6.59
C ILE A 240 26.30 -2.95 7.13
N ALA A 241 26.63 -1.68 6.85
CA ALA A 241 25.80 -0.54 7.21
C ALA A 241 24.42 -0.63 6.55
N TRP A 242 24.35 -1.03 5.28
CA TRP A 242 23.09 -1.26 4.58
C TRP A 242 22.21 -2.33 5.19
N ARG A 243 22.81 -3.47 5.52
CA ARG A 243 22.10 -4.58 6.16
C ARG A 243 21.52 -4.16 7.51
N ARG A 244 22.32 -3.45 8.33
CA ARG A 244 21.89 -2.91 9.62
C ARG A 244 20.76 -1.88 9.48
N GLU A 245 20.91 -0.93 8.57
CA GLU A 245 19.90 0.12 8.35
C GLU A 245 18.59 -0.47 7.84
N THR A 246 18.66 -1.43 6.92
CA THR A 246 17.46 -2.14 6.42
C THR A 246 16.72 -2.81 7.56
N LEU A 247 17.42 -3.54 8.42
CA LEU A 247 16.82 -4.24 9.54
C LEU A 247 16.22 -3.29 10.59
N TRP A 248 16.91 -2.16 10.84
CA TRP A 248 16.42 -1.10 11.72
C TRP A 248 15.17 -0.39 11.16
N SER A 249 15.13 -0.11 9.85
CA SER A 249 13.96 0.48 9.20
C SER A 249 12.75 -0.47 9.27
N LEU A 250 12.96 -1.77 9.07
CA LEU A 250 11.92 -2.78 9.25
C LEU A 250 11.41 -2.83 10.70
N SER A 251 12.30 -2.79 11.70
CA SER A 251 11.88 -2.78 13.11
C SER A 251 11.08 -1.52 13.47
N ARG A 252 11.50 -0.34 12.97
CA ARG A 252 10.76 0.91 13.17
C ARG A 252 9.39 0.91 12.52
N GLU A 253 9.26 0.30 11.34
CA GLU A 253 7.96 0.17 10.68
C GLU A 253 7.03 -0.77 11.48
N VAL A 254 7.57 -1.86 12.03
CA VAL A 254 6.82 -2.74 12.95
C VAL A 254 6.33 -1.96 14.18
N GLU A 255 7.19 -1.15 14.80
CA GLU A 255 6.80 -0.31 15.93
C GLU A 255 5.72 0.70 15.55
N ARG A 256 5.85 1.38 14.40
CA ARG A 256 4.88 2.34 13.90
C ARG A 256 3.51 1.68 13.70
N LEU A 257 3.48 0.54 13.02
CA LEU A 257 2.26 -0.24 12.79
C LEU A 257 1.65 -0.79 14.09
N ASN A 258 2.49 -1.17 15.06
CA ASN A 258 2.03 -1.63 16.37
C ASN A 258 1.39 -0.49 17.17
N ARG A 259 1.97 0.72 17.13
CA ARG A 259 1.43 1.92 17.80
C ARG A 259 0.08 2.37 17.24
N ASP A 260 -0.19 2.13 15.94
CA ASP A 260 -1.50 2.40 15.34
C ASP A 260 -2.61 1.53 15.96
N GLY A 261 -2.28 0.34 16.47
CA GLY A 261 -3.19 -0.53 17.23
C GLY A 261 -4.35 -1.14 16.42
N SER A 262 -4.59 -0.70 15.19
CA SER A 262 -5.65 -1.24 14.36
C SER A 262 -5.35 -2.68 13.97
N LEU A 263 -6.40 -3.53 13.93
CA LEU A 263 -6.24 -4.96 13.59
C LEU A 263 -5.53 -5.19 12.25
N ILE A 264 -5.73 -4.28 11.29
CA ILE A 264 -5.09 -4.34 9.98
C ILE A 264 -3.61 -3.99 10.09
N SER A 265 -3.26 -2.93 10.83
CA SER A 265 -1.87 -2.54 11.05
C SER A 265 -1.10 -3.60 11.84
N LEU A 266 -1.72 -4.21 12.86
CA LEU A 266 -1.14 -5.32 13.61
C LEU A 266 -0.89 -6.57 12.73
N ARG A 267 -1.80 -6.88 11.80
CA ARG A 267 -1.56 -7.98 10.83
C ARG A 267 -0.47 -7.62 9.81
N ARG A 268 -0.41 -6.36 9.38
CA ARG A 268 0.66 -5.87 8.50
C ARG A 268 2.02 -5.96 9.19
N SER A 269 2.11 -5.59 10.47
CA SER A 269 3.36 -5.66 11.21
C SER A 269 3.87 -7.11 11.35
N GLN A 270 2.99 -8.11 11.48
CA GLN A 270 3.40 -9.52 11.40
C GLN A 270 4.04 -9.89 10.05
N GLY A 271 3.52 -9.35 8.95
CA GLY A 271 4.12 -9.51 7.62
C GLY A 271 5.51 -8.88 7.52
N VAL A 272 5.67 -7.67 8.06
CA VAL A 272 6.97 -6.97 8.12
C VAL A 272 7.97 -7.75 9.00
N ILE A 273 7.53 -8.30 10.14
CA ILE A 273 8.36 -9.18 10.98
C ILE A 273 8.83 -10.41 10.20
N ALA A 274 7.93 -11.10 9.49
CA ALA A 274 8.30 -12.28 8.72
C ALA A 274 9.34 -11.94 7.64
N TYR A 275 9.24 -10.77 7.02
CA TYR A 275 10.25 -10.28 6.08
C TYR A 275 11.58 -9.97 6.78
N ALA A 276 11.56 -9.32 7.94
CA ALA A 276 12.75 -9.01 8.73
C ALA A 276 13.48 -10.27 9.23
N GLU A 277 12.73 -11.27 9.71
CA GLU A 277 13.26 -12.60 10.07
C GLU A 277 13.92 -13.26 8.85
N ALA A 278 13.24 -13.28 7.71
CA ALA A 278 13.79 -13.85 6.47
C ALA A 278 15.06 -13.12 6.00
N PHE A 279 15.08 -11.79 6.07
CA PHE A 279 16.26 -10.98 5.77
C PHE A 279 17.42 -11.29 6.73
N GLN A 280 17.13 -11.38 8.03
CA GLN A 280 18.12 -11.73 9.04
C GLN A 280 18.74 -13.10 8.78
N HIS A 281 17.92 -14.11 8.50
CA HIS A 281 18.41 -15.46 8.22
C HIS A 281 19.13 -15.58 6.88
N SER A 282 18.65 -14.90 5.85
CA SER A 282 19.11 -15.13 4.47
C SER A 282 20.18 -14.17 4.00
N LEU A 283 20.42 -13.07 4.71
CA LEU A 283 21.27 -11.98 4.22
C LEU A 283 22.18 -11.37 5.31
N MET A 284 21.81 -11.34 6.59
CA MET A 284 22.67 -10.63 7.58
C MET A 284 24.05 -11.27 7.81
N GLY A 285 24.14 -12.59 7.75
CA GLY A 285 25.36 -13.34 8.13
C GLY A 285 26.46 -13.40 7.07
N HIS A 286 26.24 -12.88 5.87
CA HIS A 286 27.20 -12.98 4.78
C HIS A 286 27.14 -11.79 3.83
N VAL A 287 28.28 -11.53 3.19
CA VAL A 287 28.46 -10.48 2.20
C VAL A 287 28.94 -11.12 0.90
N ARG A 288 28.53 -10.53 -0.22
CA ARG A 288 28.99 -10.97 -1.54
C ARG A 288 30.41 -10.51 -1.77
N THR A 289 31.27 -11.39 -2.25
CA THR A 289 32.64 -11.05 -2.66
C THR A 289 32.72 -10.83 -4.17
N ASP A 290 33.84 -10.25 -4.62
CA ASP A 290 34.19 -10.21 -6.03
C ASP A 290 34.86 -11.53 -6.50
N ASP A 291 35.13 -12.48 -5.60
CA ASP A 291 35.69 -13.79 -5.90
C ASP A 291 34.60 -14.74 -6.44
N PRO A 292 34.65 -15.15 -7.72
CA PRO A 292 33.65 -16.04 -8.30
C PRO A 292 33.66 -17.44 -7.69
N ASP A 293 34.79 -17.90 -7.15
CA ASP A 293 34.93 -19.23 -6.52
C ASP A 293 34.39 -19.24 -5.09
N LYS A 294 34.37 -18.07 -4.44
CA LYS A 294 33.83 -17.86 -3.10
C LYS A 294 32.86 -16.69 -3.10
N PRO A 295 31.71 -16.79 -3.78
CA PRO A 295 30.81 -15.66 -4.04
C PRO A 295 30.24 -15.01 -2.78
N PHE A 296 30.40 -15.66 -1.63
CA PHE A 296 29.98 -15.14 -0.33
C PHE A 296 31.05 -15.42 0.73
N THR A 297 31.23 -14.47 1.63
CA THR A 297 32.02 -14.61 2.85
C THR A 297 31.12 -14.40 4.06
N ASN A 298 31.35 -15.19 5.11
CA ASN A 298 30.70 -14.97 6.39
C ASN A 298 31.20 -13.66 6.97
N VAL A 299 30.26 -12.80 7.36
CA VAL A 299 30.57 -11.60 8.12
C VAL A 299 30.08 -11.83 9.51
N ALA A 300 30.96 -11.69 10.49
CA ALA A 300 30.61 -11.66 11.91
C ALA A 300 29.83 -10.37 12.22
N SER A 301 28.67 -10.19 11.60
CA SER A 301 27.79 -9.07 11.93
C SER A 301 27.05 -9.46 13.21
N GLY A 302 27.53 -8.93 14.35
CA GLY A 302 26.96 -9.18 15.68
C GLY A 302 25.57 -8.57 15.91
N TYR A 303 24.85 -8.20 14.85
CA TYR A 303 23.58 -7.51 14.93
C TYR A 303 22.46 -8.46 14.52
N THR A 304 21.78 -9.02 15.52
CA THR A 304 20.52 -9.73 15.34
C THR A 304 19.47 -9.06 16.20
N TYR A 305 18.25 -8.96 15.68
CA TYR A 305 17.09 -8.56 16.46
C TYR A 305 16.34 -9.82 16.87
N ASP A 306 15.90 -9.84 18.12
CA ASP A 306 14.96 -10.85 18.59
C ASP A 306 13.52 -10.44 18.21
N PHE A 307 13.14 -10.83 17.00
CA PHE A 307 11.76 -10.65 16.53
C PHE A 307 10.78 -11.63 17.18
N GLY A 308 11.25 -12.66 17.90
CA GLY A 308 10.39 -13.67 18.53
C GLY A 308 9.48 -13.04 19.58
N HIS A 309 10.05 -12.29 20.51
CA HIS A 309 9.29 -11.58 21.53
C HIS A 309 8.31 -10.56 20.94
N LEU A 310 8.74 -9.80 19.92
CA LEU A 310 7.90 -8.80 19.27
C LEU A 310 6.73 -9.44 18.53
N LYS A 311 6.97 -10.56 17.83
CA LYS A 311 5.95 -11.34 17.12
C LYS A 311 4.88 -11.86 18.07
N ASP A 312 5.27 -12.40 19.23
CA ASP A 312 4.33 -12.92 20.21
C ASP A 312 3.55 -11.80 20.91
N SER A 313 4.20 -10.66 21.19
CA SER A 313 3.50 -9.46 21.67
C SER A 313 2.44 -8.98 20.69
N ILE A 314 2.76 -8.92 19.38
CA ILE A 314 1.80 -8.48 18.35
C ILE A 314 0.66 -9.49 18.18
N LYS A 315 0.93 -10.81 18.26
CA LYS A 315 -0.14 -11.83 18.27
C LYS A 315 -1.09 -11.60 19.44
N ALA A 316 -0.58 -11.38 20.64
CA ALA A 316 -1.43 -11.09 21.80
C ALA A 316 -2.27 -9.82 21.58
N SER A 317 -1.69 -8.76 21.01
CA SER A 317 -2.43 -7.54 20.65
C SER A 317 -3.52 -7.81 19.60
N ILE A 318 -3.26 -8.67 18.60
CA ILE A 318 -4.25 -9.08 17.61
C ILE A 318 -5.41 -9.81 18.28
N ASP A 319 -5.12 -10.75 19.17
CA ASP A 319 -6.13 -11.55 19.87
C ASP A 319 -7.01 -10.66 20.76
N VAL A 320 -6.41 -9.73 21.51
CA VAL A 320 -7.13 -8.75 22.34
C VAL A 320 -8.01 -7.85 21.48
N THR A 321 -7.48 -7.25 20.42
CA THR A 321 -8.24 -6.34 19.54
C THR A 321 -9.36 -7.10 18.80
N ALA A 322 -9.12 -8.34 18.38
CA ALA A 322 -10.12 -9.18 17.74
C ALA A 322 -11.23 -9.61 18.73
N ALA A 323 -10.87 -9.95 19.97
CA ALA A 323 -11.82 -10.27 21.03
C ALA A 323 -12.69 -9.06 21.39
N GLN A 324 -12.10 -7.88 21.57
CA GLN A 324 -12.83 -6.64 21.81
C GLN A 324 -13.81 -6.33 20.67
N LYS A 325 -13.38 -6.49 19.41
CA LYS A 325 -14.25 -6.30 18.25
C LYS A 325 -15.41 -7.32 18.23
N THR A 326 -15.14 -8.57 18.56
CA THR A 326 -16.16 -9.62 18.63
C THR A 326 -17.16 -9.34 19.74
N GLN A 327 -16.69 -8.96 20.93
CA GLN A 327 -17.54 -8.59 22.06
C GLN A 327 -18.39 -7.36 21.72
N ALA A 328 -17.82 -6.35 21.08
CA ALA A 328 -18.58 -5.18 20.61
C ALA A 328 -19.71 -5.62 19.68
N ILE A 329 -19.42 -6.45 18.66
CA ILE A 329 -20.44 -6.98 17.74
C ILE A 329 -21.53 -7.79 18.47
N GLN A 330 -21.15 -8.63 19.45
CA GLN A 330 -22.13 -9.38 20.25
C GLN A 330 -23.02 -8.47 21.08
N LEU A 331 -22.46 -7.43 21.72
CA LEU A 331 -23.23 -6.40 22.42
C LEU A 331 -24.13 -5.63 21.45
N CYS A 332 -23.68 -5.37 20.21
CA CYS A 332 -24.52 -4.78 19.16
C CYS A 332 -25.74 -5.66 18.87
N ILE A 333 -25.51 -6.95 18.62
CA ILE A 333 -26.57 -7.92 18.31
C ILE A 333 -27.54 -8.04 19.49
N ALA A 334 -27.03 -8.14 20.71
CA ALA A 334 -27.85 -8.20 21.92
C ALA A 334 -28.69 -6.92 22.10
N GLY A 335 -28.10 -5.74 21.85
CA GLY A 335 -28.79 -4.46 21.89
C GLY A 335 -29.92 -4.36 20.86
N VAL A 336 -29.67 -4.79 19.61
CA VAL A 336 -30.69 -4.85 18.55
C VAL A 336 -31.79 -5.86 18.91
N ALA A 337 -31.44 -7.03 19.44
CA ALA A 337 -32.41 -8.05 19.84
C ALA A 337 -33.31 -7.54 20.98
N ALA A 338 -32.72 -6.97 22.04
CA ALA A 338 -33.46 -6.38 23.15
C ALA A 338 -34.42 -5.26 22.68
N PHE A 339 -33.97 -4.45 21.73
CA PHE A 339 -34.79 -3.42 21.10
C PHE A 339 -35.99 -3.99 20.33
N LEU A 340 -35.77 -5.01 19.49
CA LEU A 340 -36.86 -5.66 18.76
C LEU A 340 -37.85 -6.33 19.71
N SER A 341 -37.37 -6.96 20.78
CA SER A 341 -38.21 -7.53 21.83
C SER A 341 -39.05 -6.44 22.51
N ALA A 342 -38.47 -5.29 22.83
CA ALA A 342 -39.19 -4.17 23.43
C ALA A 342 -40.31 -3.65 22.50
N ILE A 343 -40.02 -3.48 21.20
CA ILE A 343 -41.03 -3.10 20.20
C ILE A 343 -42.15 -4.15 20.14
N SER A 344 -41.79 -5.44 20.13
CA SER A 344 -42.77 -6.52 20.09
C SER A 344 -43.69 -6.50 21.31
N VAL A 345 -43.15 -6.29 22.51
CA VAL A 345 -43.95 -6.19 23.75
C VAL A 345 -44.90 -5.00 23.69
N VAL A 346 -44.42 -3.83 23.28
CA VAL A 346 -45.27 -2.65 23.11
C VAL A 346 -46.37 -2.91 22.07
N GLY A 347 -46.03 -3.53 20.94
CA GLY A 347 -46.99 -3.92 19.90
C GLY A 347 -48.06 -4.89 20.41
N SER A 348 -47.65 -5.91 21.17
CA SER A 348 -48.57 -6.86 21.81
C SER A 348 -49.49 -6.20 22.83
N LEU A 349 -48.97 -5.29 23.67
CA LEU A 349 -49.79 -4.54 24.64
C LEU A 349 -50.81 -3.64 23.96
N VAL A 350 -50.42 -2.94 22.89
CA VAL A 350 -51.34 -2.13 22.07
C VAL A 350 -52.41 -3.01 21.41
N SER A 351 -52.02 -4.17 20.87
CA SER A 351 -52.95 -5.12 20.26
C SER A 351 -53.95 -5.69 21.28
N ALA A 352 -53.48 -6.10 22.45
CA ALA A 352 -54.33 -6.61 23.53
C ALA A 352 -55.34 -5.55 24.02
N ASN A 353 -54.87 -4.31 24.20
CA ASN A 353 -55.74 -3.19 24.56
C ASN A 353 -56.81 -2.93 23.50
N ASN A 354 -56.44 -2.92 22.21
CA ASN A 354 -57.40 -2.77 21.12
C ASN A 354 -58.41 -3.94 21.05
N GLY A 355 -57.98 -5.16 21.39
CA GLY A 355 -58.87 -6.31 21.51
C GLY A 355 -59.90 -6.15 22.62
N SER A 356 -59.51 -5.58 23.76
CA SER A 356 -60.46 -5.30 24.86
C SER A 356 -61.46 -4.18 24.54
N LEU A 357 -61.10 -3.26 23.65
CA LEU A 357 -61.91 -2.11 23.25
C LEU A 357 -62.95 -2.44 22.15
N ALA A 358 -63.02 -3.68 21.66
CA ALA A 358 -63.98 -4.07 20.64
C ALA A 358 -64.68 -5.39 20.98
N ARG A 359 -65.91 -5.26 21.51
CA ARG A 359 -67.13 -5.86 20.94
C ARG A 359 -68.33 -5.51 21.82
N THR A 360 -69.20 -4.63 21.32
CA THR A 360 -70.61 -4.65 21.74
C THR A 360 -71.28 -5.89 21.10
N PRO A 361 -72.39 -6.39 21.66
CA PRO A 361 -73.06 -7.62 21.19
C PRO A 361 -73.50 -7.62 19.72
N GLN A 362 -73.55 -6.45 19.07
CA GLN A 362 -74.05 -6.26 17.71
C GLN A 362 -72.95 -6.20 16.64
N GLY A 363 -71.67 -6.37 17.01
CA GLY A 363 -70.57 -6.51 16.04
C GLY A 363 -70.16 -5.24 15.29
N MET A 364 -70.79 -4.09 15.56
CA MET A 364 -70.30 -2.79 15.11
C MET A 364 -69.44 -2.12 16.20
N PRO A 365 -68.31 -1.48 15.84
CA PRO A 365 -67.54 -0.71 16.81
C PRO A 365 -68.31 0.56 17.19
N ASP A 366 -69.07 0.51 18.29
CA ASP A 366 -69.66 1.71 18.90
C ASP A 366 -68.53 2.56 19.49
N GLY A 367 -68.26 3.70 18.85
CA GLY A 367 -67.21 4.61 19.26
C GLY A 367 -65.82 4.12 18.85
N GLY A 368 -65.49 4.25 17.57
CA GLY A 368 -64.09 4.36 17.17
C GLY A 368 -63.41 5.39 18.07
N ILE A 369 -62.31 5.00 18.72
CA ILE A 369 -61.60 5.72 19.78
C ILE A 369 -61.66 7.24 19.53
N GLY A 370 -62.52 7.92 20.30
CA GLY A 370 -62.50 9.37 20.40
C GLY A 370 -61.23 9.78 21.11
N PHE A 371 -60.29 10.38 20.39
CA PHE A 371 -58.97 10.81 20.83
C PHE A 371 -58.97 11.96 21.87
N SER A 372 -60.03 12.12 22.68
CA SER A 372 -60.30 13.37 23.39
C SER A 372 -60.32 13.32 24.92
N SER A 373 -60.10 12.19 25.59
CA SER A 373 -59.90 12.26 27.06
C SER A 373 -59.00 11.16 27.62
N GLY A 374 -57.97 11.61 28.34
CA GLY A 374 -56.89 10.80 28.86
C GLY A 374 -57.31 9.86 30.01
N GLY A 375 -56.52 8.81 30.18
CA GLY A 375 -56.61 7.91 31.33
C GLY A 375 -55.78 6.65 31.18
N ASN A 376 -55.64 6.12 29.96
CA ASN A 376 -54.94 4.85 29.76
C ASN A 376 -53.46 5.09 29.41
N PHE A 377 -52.58 4.66 30.31
CA PHE A 377 -51.11 4.63 30.13
C PHE A 377 -50.67 4.02 28.78
N ILE A 378 -51.46 3.09 28.23
CA ILE A 378 -51.24 2.49 26.91
C ILE A 378 -51.49 3.47 25.76
N ALA A 379 -52.47 4.36 25.87
CA ALA A 379 -52.67 5.44 24.91
C ALA A 379 -51.50 6.44 24.96
N LEU A 380 -50.97 6.73 26.15
CA LEU A 380 -49.78 7.57 26.31
C LEU A 380 -48.53 6.95 25.64
N LEU A 381 -48.35 5.63 25.73
CA LEU A 381 -47.27 4.91 25.06
C LEU A 381 -47.44 4.86 23.52
N ALA A 382 -48.67 4.65 23.04
CA ALA A 382 -48.96 4.60 21.61
C ALA A 382 -48.90 5.97 20.90
N TRP A 383 -49.08 7.06 21.65
CA TRP A 383 -49.11 8.44 21.13
C TRP A 383 -47.84 9.25 21.37
N ASN A 384 -46.79 8.67 21.95
CA ASN A 384 -45.59 9.43 22.22
C ASN A 384 -44.54 9.21 21.13
N PRO A 385 -44.54 10.01 20.03
CA PRO A 385 -43.48 9.98 19.04
C PRO A 385 -42.11 10.29 19.66
N PHE A 386 -42.05 10.85 20.87
CA PHE A 386 -40.80 10.98 21.62
C PHE A 386 -40.31 9.65 22.21
N LEU A 387 -41.17 8.68 22.49
CA LEU A 387 -40.74 7.33 22.89
C LEU A 387 -40.29 6.53 21.68
N ALA A 388 -41.09 6.45 20.62
CA ALA A 388 -40.66 5.79 19.38
C ALA A 388 -39.42 6.47 18.76
N GLY A 389 -39.40 7.81 18.74
CA GLY A 389 -38.29 8.62 18.28
C GLY A 389 -37.08 8.59 19.21
N GLY A 390 -37.28 8.55 20.53
CA GLY A 390 -36.21 8.43 21.52
C GLY A 390 -35.56 7.05 21.50
N ILE A 391 -36.37 6.01 21.32
CA ILE A 391 -35.93 4.62 21.12
C ILE A 391 -35.16 4.51 19.79
N GLY A 392 -35.66 5.10 18.70
CA GLY A 392 -34.94 5.20 17.43
C GLY A 392 -33.64 6.00 17.52
N ALA A 393 -33.63 7.12 18.25
CA ALA A 393 -32.45 7.96 18.48
C ALA A 393 -31.40 7.26 19.35
N LEU A 394 -31.80 6.45 20.34
CA LEU A 394 -30.90 5.61 21.13
C LEU A 394 -30.25 4.53 20.28
N VAL A 395 -31.00 3.86 19.40
CA VAL A 395 -30.42 2.91 18.44
C VAL A 395 -29.48 3.60 17.47
N LEU A 396 -29.86 4.77 16.95
CA LEU A 396 -29.00 5.52 16.05
C LEU A 396 -27.73 5.99 16.76
N TYR A 397 -27.84 6.52 17.98
CA TYR A 397 -26.71 6.91 18.82
C TYR A 397 -25.80 5.72 19.11
N PHE A 398 -26.36 4.56 19.42
CA PHE A 398 -25.61 3.34 19.65
C PHE A 398 -24.88 2.88 18.37
N LEU A 399 -25.58 2.81 17.24
CA LEU A 399 -24.99 2.48 15.93
C LEU A 399 -23.89 3.47 15.50
N VAL A 400 -24.07 4.77 15.77
CA VAL A 400 -23.08 5.82 15.52
C VAL A 400 -21.89 5.66 16.46
N SER A 401 -22.12 5.39 17.75
CA SER A 401 -21.05 5.16 18.74
C SER A 401 -20.20 3.94 18.36
N ILE A 402 -20.84 2.86 17.90
CA ILE A 402 -20.15 1.67 17.37
C ILE A 402 -19.34 2.00 16.11
N SER A 403 -19.90 2.82 15.22
CA SER A 403 -19.22 3.23 13.98
C SER A 403 -18.01 4.13 14.26
N LEU A 404 -18.06 4.95 15.31
CA LEU A 404 -16.96 5.80 15.76
C LEU A 404 -15.83 4.98 16.42
N VAL A 405 -16.17 3.92 17.17
CA VAL A 405 -15.19 3.01 17.77
C VAL A 405 -14.43 2.20 16.71
N ASP A 406 -15.06 1.86 15.59
CA ASP A 406 -14.40 1.05 14.55
C ASP A 406 -13.46 1.86 13.63
N GLY A 407 -13.38 3.18 13.81
CA GLY A 407 -12.47 4.08 13.05
C GLY A 407 -12.68 4.07 11.53
N ARG A 408 -13.72 3.40 11.02
CA ARG A 408 -13.97 3.19 9.59
C ARG A 408 -15.47 3.17 9.26
N ALA A 409 -15.81 3.80 8.13
CA ALA A 409 -17.18 3.97 7.61
C ALA A 409 -17.90 2.68 7.15
N GLY A 410 -17.30 1.49 7.30
CA GLY A 410 -17.84 0.23 6.77
C GLY A 410 -19.15 -0.21 7.43
N LEU A 411 -19.25 -0.08 8.76
CA LEU A 411 -20.46 -0.39 9.52
C LEU A 411 -21.60 0.61 9.23
N PHE A 412 -21.26 1.85 8.92
CA PHE A 412 -22.24 2.90 8.57
C PHE A 412 -23.03 2.53 7.30
N GLY A 413 -22.38 1.96 6.29
CA GLY A 413 -23.05 1.50 5.06
C GLY A 413 -23.94 0.27 5.25
N ALA A 414 -23.69 -0.55 6.27
CA ALA A 414 -24.60 -1.63 6.67
C ALA A 414 -25.78 -1.08 7.48
N GLY A 415 -25.53 -0.13 8.39
CA GLY A 415 -26.56 0.57 9.16
C GLY A 415 -27.56 1.32 8.28
N GLN A 416 -27.11 2.03 7.25
CA GLN A 416 -27.99 2.69 6.27
C GLN A 416 -28.94 1.71 5.56
N ARG A 417 -28.47 0.50 5.24
CA ARG A 417 -29.30 -0.52 4.61
C ARG A 417 -30.38 -1.04 5.55
N VAL A 418 -30.05 -1.29 6.82
CA VAL A 418 -31.03 -1.70 7.83
C VAL A 418 -32.05 -0.60 8.11
N ILE A 419 -31.61 0.65 8.27
CA ILE A 419 -32.49 1.81 8.49
C ILE A 419 -33.43 2.00 7.30
N SER A 420 -32.93 1.92 6.07
CA SER A 420 -33.77 2.05 4.86
C SER A 420 -34.78 0.91 4.70
N GLN A 421 -34.47 -0.32 5.13
CA GLN A 421 -35.41 -1.43 5.13
C GLN A 421 -36.50 -1.26 6.21
N PHE A 422 -36.13 -0.83 7.42
CA PHE A 422 -37.09 -0.52 8.49
C PHE A 422 -38.03 0.62 8.11
N ALA A 423 -37.49 1.67 7.51
CA ALA A 423 -38.23 2.79 6.92
C ALA A 423 -39.30 2.33 5.92
N ARG A 424 -38.95 1.42 5.00
CA ARG A 424 -39.89 0.84 4.02
C ARG A 424 -40.95 -0.02 4.69
N ALA A 425 -40.59 -0.84 5.67
CA ALA A 425 -41.53 -1.69 6.39
C ALA A 425 -42.55 -0.86 7.21
N ALA A 426 -42.10 0.20 7.88
CA ALA A 426 -42.95 1.13 8.61
C ALA A 426 -43.90 1.90 7.70
N SER A 427 -43.44 2.32 6.51
CA SER A 427 -44.26 2.97 5.48
C SER A 427 -45.45 2.09 5.05
N VAL A 428 -45.18 0.81 4.76
CA VAL A 428 -46.21 -0.15 4.29
C VAL A 428 -47.28 -0.40 5.36
N SER A 429 -46.91 -0.37 6.65
CA SER A 429 -47.86 -0.58 7.75
C SER A 429 -48.79 0.62 8.01
N TRP A 430 -48.41 1.85 7.63
CA TRP A 430 -49.17 3.07 7.93
C TRP A 430 -49.96 3.63 6.74
N GLY A 431 -49.70 3.16 5.52
CA GLY A 431 -50.42 3.55 4.31
C GLY A 431 -51.76 2.83 4.14
N LYS A 432 -52.86 3.35 4.72
CA LYS A 432 -54.23 2.88 4.38
C LYS A 432 -54.79 3.48 3.08
N SER A 433 -54.09 4.46 2.46
CA SER A 433 -54.44 4.97 1.12
C SER A 433 -53.17 5.37 0.34
N PRO A 434 -53.18 5.25 -1.01
CA PRO A 434 -52.00 5.51 -1.84
C PRO A 434 -51.41 6.92 -1.65
N ARG A 435 -52.28 7.92 -1.42
CA ARG A 435 -51.84 9.30 -1.17
C ARG A 435 -51.15 9.47 0.18
N ARG A 436 -51.64 8.82 1.24
CA ARG A 436 -50.98 8.87 2.57
C ARG A 436 -49.65 8.12 2.56
N GLN A 437 -49.57 7.02 1.83
CA GLN A 437 -48.34 6.26 1.69
C GLN A 437 -47.24 7.07 0.99
N LEU A 438 -47.59 7.83 -0.06
CA LEU A 438 -46.66 8.75 -0.71
C LEU A 438 -46.10 9.79 0.27
N TYR A 439 -46.93 10.41 1.12
CA TYR A 439 -46.46 11.39 2.10
C TYR A 439 -45.61 10.77 3.20
N ILE A 440 -45.93 9.55 3.64
CA ILE A 440 -45.14 8.81 4.63
C ILE A 440 -43.78 8.43 4.02
N ASP A 441 -43.76 7.93 2.78
CA ASP A 441 -42.52 7.62 2.08
C ASP A 441 -41.65 8.87 1.92
N LEU A 442 -42.24 10.01 1.53
CA LEU A 442 -41.52 11.27 1.37
C LEU A 442 -40.94 11.76 2.72
N ALA A 443 -41.72 11.69 3.80
CA ALA A 443 -41.29 12.08 5.13
C ALA A 443 -40.17 11.18 5.65
N VAL A 444 -40.27 9.86 5.42
CA VAL A 444 -39.25 8.89 5.81
C VAL A 444 -37.95 9.09 5.01
N HIS A 445 -38.03 9.38 3.71
CA HIS A 445 -36.86 9.71 2.90
C HIS A 445 -36.24 11.05 3.30
N ALA A 446 -37.05 12.05 3.65
CA ALA A 446 -36.56 13.34 4.16
C ALA A 446 -35.84 13.19 5.51
N VAL A 447 -36.40 12.40 6.43
CA VAL A 447 -35.75 12.10 7.72
C VAL A 447 -34.47 11.30 7.52
N ALA A 448 -34.47 10.30 6.65
CA ALA A 448 -33.25 9.54 6.31
C ALA A 448 -32.17 10.44 5.69
N ALA A 449 -32.55 11.38 4.81
CA ALA A 449 -31.65 12.36 4.21
C ALA A 449 -31.08 13.32 5.28
N LEU A 450 -31.92 13.85 6.18
CA LEU A 450 -31.48 14.71 7.27
C LEU A 450 -30.56 13.99 8.26
N LEU A 451 -30.86 12.73 8.61
CA LEU A 451 -30.00 11.90 9.47
C LEU A 451 -28.68 11.53 8.78
N SER A 452 -28.65 11.40 7.46
CA SER A 452 -27.41 11.21 6.71
C SER A 452 -26.55 12.48 6.61
N LEU A 453 -27.18 13.65 6.74
CA LEU A 453 -26.50 14.96 6.77
C LEU A 453 -26.00 15.34 8.16
N ALA A 454 -26.59 14.81 9.23
CA ALA A 454 -26.21 15.12 10.62
C ALA A 454 -24.72 14.86 10.94
N PRO A 455 -24.07 13.77 10.48
CA PRO A 455 -22.63 13.57 10.67
C PRO A 455 -21.80 14.58 9.88
N VAL A 456 -22.23 14.96 8.67
CA VAL A 456 -21.54 15.96 7.84
C VAL A 456 -21.61 17.33 8.51
N LEU A 457 -22.78 17.71 9.03
CA LEU A 457 -22.97 18.95 9.77
C LEU A 457 -22.25 18.94 11.12
N GLY A 458 -22.17 17.80 11.80
CA GLY A 458 -21.38 17.63 13.02
C GLY A 458 -19.88 17.77 12.76
N CYS A 459 -19.36 17.17 11.68
CA CYS A 459 -17.98 17.37 11.24
C CYS A 459 -17.72 18.82 10.84
N LEU A 460 -18.65 19.46 10.11
CA LEU A 460 -18.54 20.88 9.77
C LEU A 460 -18.56 21.77 11.02
N TRP A 461 -19.38 21.45 12.01
CA TRP A 461 -19.45 22.19 13.26
C TRP A 461 -18.20 22.02 14.12
N ILE A 462 -17.58 20.83 14.13
CA ILE A 462 -16.27 20.62 14.77
C ILE A 462 -15.15 21.38 14.03
N LEU A 463 -15.18 21.38 12.68
CA LEU A 463 -14.19 22.07 11.86
C LEU A 463 -14.31 23.60 11.87
N VAL A 464 -15.52 24.14 12.04
CA VAL A 464 -15.80 25.58 12.01
C VAL A 464 -15.98 26.17 13.42
N GLY A 465 -16.34 25.35 14.41
CA GLY A 465 -16.78 25.77 15.74
C GLY A 465 -15.80 25.49 16.88
N ALA A 466 -14.55 25.09 16.61
CA ALA A 466 -13.50 24.97 17.62
C ALA A 466 -12.50 26.15 17.56
N PRO A 467 -12.86 27.37 18.02
CA PRO A 467 -11.89 28.42 18.24
C PRO A 467 -11.08 28.08 19.49
N GLY A 468 -9.88 27.53 19.31
CA GLY A 468 -8.92 27.41 20.43
C GLY A 468 -7.91 26.27 20.38
N TRP A 469 -7.94 25.38 19.39
CA TRP A 469 -7.05 24.20 19.36
C TRP A 469 -5.86 24.32 18.39
N TRP A 470 -5.54 25.53 17.93
CA TRP A 470 -4.42 25.82 17.02
C TRP A 470 -3.35 26.74 17.65
N THR A 471 -3.17 26.64 18.97
CA THR A 471 -2.01 27.24 19.64
C THR A 471 -1.48 26.23 20.66
N ASP A 472 -0.68 25.29 20.16
CA ASP A 472 0.59 24.84 20.75
C ASP A 472 1.35 23.98 19.73
#